data_AF-A0A350DN95-F1
#
_entry.id   AF-A0A350DN95-F1
#
_cell.length_a   1.000
_cell.length_b   1.000
_cell.length_c   1.000
_cell.angle_alpha   90.00
_cell.angle_beta   90.00
_cell.angle_gamma   90.00
#
_symmetry.space_group_name_H-M   'P 1'
#
loop_
_entity.id
_entity.type
_entity.pdbx_description
1 polymer ?
#
loop_
_entity_poly.entity_id
_entity_poly.type
_entity_poly.pdbx_seq_one_letter_code
_entity_poly.pdbx_strand_id
1 'polypeptide(L)'
;MHTLFKIIYINARLLIAFIFTITAFTLSLTSAQATINCAGTLPSSYFKRIENNKPFAGKLIEQADGSQQLQNLSGQIVMDNLSDAYILMDTYVLAKQHGKYGVINAAGKIIVPFEYDEIQTEPDIATSFIVSVKSSDDASNATKQGIINRHGDWIYKLSDAHIEHAHYDSDYDQDYFTVAKNNGLTGLLDDRGYWAIRPQYDAINPLNACTGEPLYLQASLKNKTALIDQNNDVIIPLAANQHIEAFNASAKPLLFLRSSAIGMSGDIQEDIVSAQIIDANGKLILASDAPIRKLLYHQLYTYKQAGKFGIVNDKGSVILEPQFDSYRDDANEVWVEKNGKMQRLNTFIKLD
;
A
#
# COMPACT_ATOMS: atom_id res chain seq x y z
N MET A 1 -13.42 -57.26 -14.74
CA MET A 1 -14.33 -58.15 -13.98
C MET A 1 -13.82 -58.15 -12.54
N HIS A 2 -14.45 -57.49 -11.55
CA HIS A 2 -15.67 -57.94 -10.85
C HIS A 2 -15.53 -59.40 -10.37
N THR A 3 -15.64 -59.81 -9.11
CA THR A 3 -16.25 -59.27 -7.87
C THR A 3 -15.86 -60.25 -6.74
N LEU A 4 -15.96 -59.85 -5.46
CA LEU A 4 -16.41 -60.64 -4.27
C LEU A 4 -15.68 -60.09 -3.02
N PHE A 5 -16.24 -59.93 -1.83
CA PHE A 5 -17.59 -59.67 -1.30
C PHE A 5 -17.34 -59.20 0.15
N LYS A 6 -18.22 -58.34 0.68
CA LYS A 6 -18.24 -57.82 2.07
C LYS A 6 -18.45 -58.92 3.13
N ILE A 7 -18.02 -58.65 4.38
CA ILE A 7 -18.73 -58.76 5.71
C ILE A 7 -17.65 -58.46 6.79
N ILE A 8 -17.59 -57.35 7.55
CA ILE A 8 -18.41 -56.78 8.66
C ILE A 8 -18.33 -57.53 10.01
N TYR A 9 -17.56 -56.89 10.95
CA TYR A 9 -17.62 -56.81 12.44
C TYR A 9 -17.41 -58.09 13.29
N ILE A 10 -16.68 -58.10 14.43
CA ILE A 10 -16.84 -57.31 15.68
C ILE A 10 -15.52 -57.25 16.51
N ASN A 11 -15.29 -56.08 17.14
CA ASN A 11 -14.50 -55.70 18.33
C ASN A 11 -13.70 -56.75 19.14
N ALA A 12 -12.46 -56.41 19.54
CA ALA A 12 -12.21 -55.65 20.78
C ALA A 12 -10.71 -55.44 21.12
N ARG A 13 -10.43 -54.24 21.66
CA ARG A 13 -9.40 -53.85 22.66
C ARG A 13 -8.14 -53.09 22.24
N LEU A 14 -8.01 -51.95 22.93
CA LEU A 14 -6.88 -51.04 23.18
C LEU A 14 -6.45 -50.10 22.05
N LEU A 15 -7.15 -48.96 21.96
CA LEU A 15 -6.61 -47.73 21.38
C LEU A 15 -6.12 -46.84 22.53
N ILE A 16 -4.80 -46.64 22.62
CA ILE A 16 -4.18 -45.61 23.46
C ILE A 16 -4.42 -44.28 22.74
N ALA A 17 -5.25 -43.42 23.31
CA ALA A 17 -5.47 -42.07 22.80
C ALA A 17 -4.24 -41.20 23.06
N PHE A 18 -3.44 -40.95 22.02
CA PHE A 18 -2.50 -39.84 22.02
C PHE A 18 -3.31 -38.55 21.85
N ILE A 19 -3.43 -37.79 22.93
CA ILE A 19 -3.96 -36.43 22.89
C ILE A 19 -2.88 -35.57 22.24
N PHE A 20 -2.99 -35.34 20.93
CA PHE A 20 -2.30 -34.23 20.28
C PHE A 20 -3.01 -32.94 20.71
N THR A 21 -2.47 -32.25 21.71
CA THR A 21 -2.79 -30.84 21.92
C THR A 21 -2.22 -30.08 20.75
N ILE A 22 -3.04 -29.85 19.72
CA ILE A 22 -2.80 -28.84 18.70
C ILE A 22 -2.91 -27.51 19.44
N THR A 23 -1.78 -26.99 19.91
CA THR A 23 -1.68 -25.58 20.26
C THR A 23 -1.89 -24.81 18.96
N ALA A 24 -3.09 -24.25 18.82
CA ALA A 24 -3.38 -23.27 17.80
C ALA A 24 -2.43 -22.09 18.04
N PHE A 25 -1.31 -22.08 17.33
CA PHE A 25 -0.49 -20.89 17.18
C PHE A 25 -1.39 -19.88 16.48
N THR A 26 -1.92 -18.94 17.25
CA THR A 26 -2.48 -17.72 16.70
C THR A 26 -1.31 -16.96 16.12
N LEU A 27 -1.03 -17.21 14.83
CA LEU A 27 -0.28 -16.28 14.01
C LEU A 27 -1.10 -15.00 14.04
N SER A 28 -0.72 -14.08 14.91
CA SER A 28 -1.07 -12.68 14.74
C SER A 28 -0.38 -12.27 13.44
N LEU A 29 -1.11 -12.39 12.34
CA LEU A 29 -0.79 -11.71 11.10
C LEU A 29 -0.92 -10.23 11.44
N THR A 30 0.18 -9.62 11.88
CA THR A 30 0.36 -8.19 11.73
C THR A 30 0.10 -7.93 10.26
N SER A 31 -0.86 -7.05 9.94
CA SER A 31 -1.10 -6.62 8.57
C SER A 31 0.26 -6.33 7.95
N ALA A 32 0.66 -7.11 6.96
CA ALA A 32 1.81 -6.75 6.14
C ALA A 32 1.45 -5.39 5.55
N GLN A 33 1.96 -4.31 6.14
CA GLN A 33 1.80 -2.98 5.60
C GLN A 33 2.58 -3.03 4.28
N ALA A 34 1.85 -3.17 3.19
CA ALA A 34 2.44 -3.12 1.87
C ALA A 34 3.10 -1.75 1.75
N THR A 35 4.42 -1.73 1.55
CA THR A 35 5.13 -0.49 1.28
C THR A 35 4.59 0.09 0.00
N ILE A 36 4.09 1.33 0.07
CA ILE A 36 3.67 2.10 -1.10
C ILE A 36 4.91 2.30 -1.97
N ASN A 37 4.85 1.93 -3.25
CA ASN A 37 5.93 2.11 -4.21
C ASN A 37 5.40 2.90 -5.41
N CYS A 38 5.85 4.14 -5.57
CA CYS A 38 5.37 5.05 -6.60
C CYS A 38 6.14 4.98 -7.93
N ALA A 39 7.18 4.14 -8.01
CA ALA A 39 8.00 3.92 -9.19
C ALA A 39 7.24 3.79 -10.52
N GLY A 40 6.22 2.94 -10.55
CA GLY A 40 5.47 2.62 -11.77
C GLY A 40 4.60 3.76 -12.31
N THR A 41 4.54 4.89 -11.62
CA THR A 41 3.61 6.00 -11.89
C THR A 41 4.31 7.32 -12.18
N LEU A 42 5.65 7.33 -12.15
CA LEU A 42 6.46 8.52 -12.37
C LEU A 42 6.31 9.04 -13.81
N PRO A 43 5.98 10.34 -14.01
CA PRO A 43 5.84 10.89 -15.36
C PRO A 43 7.20 11.02 -16.05
N SER A 44 7.22 11.06 -17.38
CA SER A 44 8.48 11.23 -18.13
C SER A 44 9.24 12.54 -17.81
N SER A 45 8.57 13.55 -17.26
CA SER A 45 9.18 14.78 -16.75
C SER A 45 10.12 14.54 -15.57
N TYR A 46 9.82 13.54 -14.73
CA TYR A 46 10.64 13.12 -13.60
C TYR A 46 11.99 12.56 -14.09
N PHE A 47 11.96 11.59 -15.01
CA PHE A 47 13.17 10.97 -15.58
C PHE A 47 14.02 11.97 -16.37
N LYS A 48 13.42 12.85 -17.17
CA LYS A 48 14.14 13.92 -17.88
C LYS A 48 14.92 14.86 -16.97
N ARG A 49 14.53 14.99 -15.69
CA ARG A 49 15.24 15.82 -14.71
C ARG A 49 16.41 15.07 -14.07
N ILE A 50 16.28 13.76 -13.85
CA ILE A 50 17.38 12.89 -13.39
C ILE A 50 18.46 12.77 -14.47
N GLU A 51 18.08 12.69 -15.75
CA GLU A 51 19.00 12.58 -16.91
C GLU A 51 19.95 13.78 -17.10
N ASN A 52 19.69 14.91 -16.43
CA ASN A 52 20.63 16.05 -16.42
C ASN A 52 21.77 15.90 -15.40
N ASN A 53 21.67 14.92 -14.49
CA ASN A 53 22.82 14.49 -13.70
C ASN A 53 23.69 13.60 -14.61
N LYS A 54 24.99 13.87 -14.66
CA LYS A 54 25.91 12.98 -15.38
C LYS A 54 25.74 11.56 -14.80
N PRO A 55 25.29 10.57 -15.59
CA PRO A 55 25.03 9.23 -15.08
C PRO A 55 26.27 8.65 -14.42
N PHE A 56 26.05 7.95 -13.32
CA PHE A 56 27.09 7.26 -12.59
C PHE A 56 27.86 6.32 -13.52
N ALA A 57 29.16 6.52 -13.59
CA ALA A 57 30.05 5.74 -14.43
C ALA A 57 31.03 4.96 -13.54
N GLY A 58 30.47 4.22 -12.58
CA GLY A 58 31.25 3.31 -11.75
C GLY A 58 30.64 1.91 -11.76
N LYS A 59 31.40 0.96 -11.22
CA LYS A 59 31.01 -0.45 -11.17
C LYS A 59 31.20 -0.95 -9.74
N LEU A 60 30.23 -1.73 -9.27
CA LEU A 60 30.41 -2.57 -8.09
C LEU A 60 31.12 -3.84 -8.52
N ILE A 61 32.25 -4.13 -7.88
CA ILE A 61 33.06 -5.31 -8.15
C ILE A 61 33.14 -6.15 -6.87
N GLU A 62 32.67 -7.39 -6.96
CA GLU A 62 32.84 -8.38 -5.90
C GLU A 62 34.29 -8.90 -5.88
N GLN A 63 34.87 -8.99 -4.69
CA GLN A 63 36.22 -9.47 -4.44
C GLN A 63 36.21 -10.97 -4.11
N ALA A 64 37.38 -11.60 -4.15
CA ALA A 64 37.50 -13.04 -3.88
C ALA A 64 37.10 -13.43 -2.45
N ASP A 65 37.11 -12.49 -1.51
CA ASP A 65 36.68 -12.68 -0.13
C ASP A 65 35.18 -12.40 0.10
N GLY A 66 34.43 -12.09 -0.96
CA GLY A 66 33.00 -11.76 -0.92
C GLY A 66 32.70 -10.30 -0.55
N SER A 67 33.70 -9.49 -0.24
CA SER A 67 33.51 -8.04 -0.09
C SER A 67 33.26 -7.38 -1.45
N GLN A 68 32.63 -6.23 -1.45
CA GLN A 68 32.38 -5.42 -2.64
C GLN A 68 33.19 -4.13 -2.58
N GLN A 69 33.55 -3.61 -3.75
CA GLN A 69 34.15 -2.28 -3.88
C GLN A 69 33.52 -1.51 -5.02
N LEU A 70 33.41 -0.20 -4.80
CA LEU A 70 33.01 0.77 -5.80
C LEU A 70 34.24 1.24 -6.57
N GLN A 71 34.24 1.04 -7.89
CA GLN A 71 35.30 1.54 -8.77
C GLN A 71 34.74 2.56 -9.77
N ASN A 72 35.54 3.55 -10.16
CA ASN A 72 35.21 4.45 -11.27
C ASN A 72 35.51 3.79 -12.65
N LEU A 73 35.18 4.47 -13.76
CA LEU A 73 35.45 3.95 -15.12
C LEU A 73 36.91 3.59 -15.40
N SER A 74 37.86 4.23 -14.71
CA SER A 74 39.29 3.96 -14.88
C SER A 74 39.78 2.77 -14.03
N GLY A 75 38.88 2.11 -13.29
CA GLY A 75 39.21 1.01 -12.38
C GLY A 75 39.82 1.45 -11.06
N GLN A 76 39.83 2.76 -10.76
CA GLN A 76 40.29 3.24 -9.46
C GLN A 76 39.23 2.96 -8.40
N ILE A 77 39.68 2.48 -7.24
CA ILE A 77 38.85 2.23 -6.07
C ILE A 77 38.38 3.57 -5.50
N VAL A 78 37.07 3.75 -5.44
CA VAL A 78 36.39 4.91 -4.84
C VAL A 78 36.03 4.61 -3.38
N MET A 79 35.55 3.40 -3.12
CA MET A 79 35.26 2.92 -1.76
C MET A 79 35.35 1.38 -1.73
N ASP A 80 35.90 0.83 -0.66
CA ASP A 80 36.15 -0.59 -0.47
C ASP A 80 35.45 -1.13 0.79
N ASN A 81 35.64 -2.43 1.07
CA ASN A 81 35.11 -3.11 2.26
C ASN A 81 33.60 -2.97 2.43
N LEU A 82 32.88 -2.96 1.31
CA LEU A 82 31.42 -2.90 1.29
C LEU A 82 30.84 -4.32 1.34
N SER A 83 29.63 -4.44 1.84
CA SER A 83 28.78 -5.63 1.67
C SER A 83 27.34 -5.20 1.41
N ASP A 84 26.53 -6.11 0.88
CA ASP A 84 25.12 -5.84 0.50
C ASP A 84 24.96 -4.57 -0.36
N ALA A 85 25.96 -4.26 -1.18
CA ALA A 85 26.02 -3.04 -1.97
C ALA A 85 25.24 -3.19 -3.27
N TYR A 86 24.42 -2.19 -3.59
CA TYR A 86 23.75 -2.07 -4.88
C TYR A 86 23.63 -0.60 -5.32
N ILE A 87 23.55 -0.40 -6.62
CA ILE A 87 23.38 0.92 -7.23
C ILE A 87 21.89 1.27 -7.20
N LEU A 88 21.58 2.45 -6.67
CA LEU A 88 20.25 3.04 -6.61
C LEU A 88 20.17 4.21 -7.59
N MET A 89 19.21 4.13 -8.52
CA MET A 89 18.89 5.19 -9.50
C MET A 89 20.10 5.74 -10.29
N ASP A 90 21.05 4.86 -10.62
CA ASP A 90 22.28 5.23 -11.34
C ASP A 90 23.00 6.46 -10.77
N THR A 91 22.88 6.71 -9.45
CA THR A 91 23.41 7.92 -8.80
C THR A 91 23.99 7.65 -7.41
N TYR A 92 23.35 6.76 -6.65
CA TYR A 92 23.73 6.43 -5.28
C TYR A 92 24.14 4.97 -5.17
N VAL A 93 24.93 4.66 -4.16
CA VAL A 93 25.21 3.29 -3.73
C VAL A 93 24.74 3.18 -2.30
N LEU A 94 23.76 2.30 -2.08
CA LEU A 94 23.40 1.85 -0.74
C LEU A 94 24.23 0.61 -0.45
N ALA A 95 24.90 0.58 0.69
CA ALA A 95 25.76 -0.51 1.08
C ALA A 95 25.87 -0.62 2.60
N LYS A 96 26.46 -1.72 3.06
CA LYS A 96 26.97 -1.85 4.43
C LYS A 96 28.46 -1.65 4.49
N GLN A 97 28.90 -1.07 5.59
CA GLN A 97 30.30 -1.05 6.02
C GLN A 97 30.32 -1.34 7.52
N HIS A 98 31.18 -2.27 7.96
CA HIS A 98 31.23 -2.72 9.36
C HIS A 98 29.87 -3.14 9.95
N GLY A 99 29.00 -3.73 9.12
CA GLY A 99 27.69 -4.23 9.53
C GLY A 99 26.56 -3.19 9.63
N LYS A 100 26.83 -1.92 9.35
CA LYS A 100 25.83 -0.84 9.33
C LYS A 100 25.63 -0.31 7.93
N TYR A 101 24.40 0.06 7.60
CA TYR A 101 24.04 0.64 6.31
C TYR A 101 24.37 2.14 6.24
N GLY A 102 24.78 2.56 5.06
CA GLY A 102 24.98 3.95 4.66
C GLY A 102 24.69 4.13 3.17
N VAL A 103 24.73 5.38 2.73
CA VAL A 103 24.54 5.75 1.32
C VAL A 103 25.67 6.67 0.91
N ILE A 104 26.31 6.33 -0.19
CA ILE A 104 27.35 7.15 -0.82
C ILE A 104 26.89 7.57 -2.21
N ASN A 105 27.36 8.72 -2.67
CA ASN A 105 27.18 9.11 -4.06
C ASN A 105 28.27 8.51 -4.96
N ALA A 106 28.10 8.68 -6.26
CA ALA A 106 29.05 8.35 -7.32
C ALA A 106 30.52 8.70 -7.06
N ALA A 107 30.79 9.79 -6.34
CA ALA A 107 32.13 10.29 -6.06
C ALA A 107 32.72 9.73 -4.76
N GLY A 108 32.01 8.82 -4.07
CA GLY A 108 32.40 8.30 -2.75
C GLY A 108 32.09 9.25 -1.60
N LYS A 109 31.36 10.36 -1.84
CA LYS A 109 30.89 11.22 -0.74
C LYS A 109 29.81 10.45 0.02
N ILE A 110 30.00 10.32 1.33
CA ILE A 110 28.99 9.81 2.25
C ILE A 110 27.84 10.81 2.33
N ILE A 111 26.65 10.37 1.93
CA ILE A 111 25.38 11.11 2.03
C ILE A 111 24.67 10.71 3.31
N VAL A 112 24.57 9.40 3.56
CA VAL A 112 24.08 8.82 4.80
C VAL A 112 25.22 8.04 5.44
N PRO A 113 25.67 8.39 6.67
CA PRO A 113 26.73 7.65 7.38
C PRO A 113 26.40 6.17 7.57
N PHE A 114 27.44 5.32 7.60
CA PHE A 114 27.32 3.88 7.87
C PHE A 114 27.07 3.61 9.37
N GLU A 115 25.90 4.04 9.86
CA GLU A 115 25.55 4.00 11.29
C GLU A 115 24.18 3.33 11.55
N TYR A 116 23.46 2.96 10.49
CA TYR A 116 22.06 2.53 10.58
C TYR A 116 21.90 1.01 10.44
N ASP A 117 20.89 0.46 11.10
CA ASP A 117 20.56 -0.97 11.02
C ASP A 117 19.77 -1.30 9.75
N GLU A 118 19.05 -0.32 9.22
CA GLU A 118 18.25 -0.43 8.00
C GLU A 118 18.11 0.95 7.36
N ILE A 119 18.08 0.99 6.03
CA ILE A 119 17.74 2.17 5.24
C ILE A 119 16.67 1.73 4.24
N GLN A 120 15.50 2.36 4.33
CA GLN A 120 14.39 2.18 3.40
C GLN A 120 14.41 3.31 2.37
N THR A 121 14.17 2.94 1.13
CA THR A 121 14.20 3.84 -0.03
C THR A 121 13.11 3.41 -1.01
N GLU A 122 12.53 4.36 -1.74
CA GLU A 122 11.79 4.02 -2.95
C GLU A 122 12.76 3.89 -4.13
N PRO A 123 12.87 2.71 -4.77
CA PRO A 123 13.91 2.42 -5.77
C PRO A 123 13.97 3.41 -6.95
N ASP A 124 12.87 4.09 -7.24
CA ASP A 124 12.73 5.02 -8.35
C ASP A 124 12.51 6.49 -7.88
N ILE A 125 12.45 6.73 -6.57
CA ILE A 125 12.31 8.07 -5.96
C ILE A 125 13.48 8.35 -5.01
N ALA A 126 14.49 9.10 -5.47
CA ALA A 126 15.67 9.48 -4.68
C ALA A 126 15.58 10.92 -4.19
N THR A 127 14.53 11.22 -3.46
CA THR A 127 14.43 12.48 -2.69
C THR A 127 14.99 12.28 -1.29
N SER A 128 14.72 11.11 -0.67
CA SER A 128 14.96 10.87 0.76
C SER A 128 15.26 9.42 1.10
N PHE A 129 15.88 9.21 2.25
CA PHE A 129 16.21 7.92 2.85
C PHE A 129 15.58 7.83 4.23
N ILE A 130 14.72 6.84 4.46
CA ILE A 130 14.20 6.54 5.81
C ILE A 130 15.25 5.67 6.51
N VAL A 131 15.86 6.19 7.56
CA VAL A 131 16.93 5.52 8.29
C VAL A 131 16.42 4.97 9.62
N SER A 132 16.85 3.77 9.99
CA SER A 132 16.39 3.08 11.19
C SER A 132 17.56 2.61 12.06
N VAL A 133 17.42 2.76 13.38
CA VAL A 133 18.31 2.19 14.39
C VAL A 133 17.49 1.31 15.33
N LYS A 134 17.87 0.05 15.46
CA LYS A 134 17.23 -0.89 16.38
C LYS A 134 17.72 -0.63 17.80
N SER A 135 16.80 -0.49 18.75
CA SER A 135 17.18 -0.45 20.16
C SER A 135 17.80 -1.79 20.58
N SER A 136 18.93 -1.73 21.29
CA SER A 136 19.59 -2.89 21.87
C SER A 136 18.87 -3.47 23.09
N ASP A 137 17.81 -2.81 23.57
CA ASP A 137 17.02 -3.27 24.71
C ASP A 137 15.93 -4.24 24.26
N ASP A 138 16.19 -5.54 24.47
CA ASP A 138 15.33 -6.71 24.21
C ASP A 138 13.88 -6.59 24.74
N ALA A 139 13.60 -5.63 25.62
CA ALA A 139 12.28 -5.44 26.23
C ALA A 139 11.30 -4.63 25.37
N SER A 140 11.76 -3.85 24.38
CA SER A 140 10.91 -2.87 23.69
C SER A 140 10.73 -3.06 22.18
N ASN A 141 11.63 -3.79 21.49
CA ASN A 141 11.70 -3.81 20.01
C ASN A 141 11.62 -2.40 19.38
N ALA A 142 11.97 -1.34 20.13
CA ALA A 142 11.76 0.02 19.70
C ALA A 142 12.77 0.36 18.60
N THR A 143 12.28 0.62 17.40
CA THR A 143 13.08 1.14 16.29
C THR A 143 12.96 2.66 16.29
N LYS A 144 14.09 3.35 16.33
CA LYS A 144 14.13 4.80 16.07
C LYS A 144 14.24 5.02 14.58
N GLN A 145 13.40 5.89 14.04
CA GLN A 145 13.42 6.22 12.62
C GLN A 145 13.59 7.72 12.39
N GLY A 146 14.17 8.05 11.25
CA GLY A 146 14.38 9.41 10.76
C GLY A 146 14.43 9.45 9.24
N ILE A 147 14.49 10.65 8.68
CA ILE A 147 14.50 10.90 7.24
C ILE A 147 15.68 11.82 6.92
N ILE A 148 16.53 11.39 6.01
CA ILE A 148 17.66 12.16 5.48
C ILE A 148 17.42 12.40 4.00
N ASN A 149 17.54 13.64 3.53
CA ASN A 149 17.38 13.96 2.12
C ASN A 149 18.59 13.48 1.29
N ARG A 150 18.46 13.55 -0.04
CA ARG A 150 19.51 13.21 -1.01
C ARG A 150 20.80 14.03 -0.92
N HIS A 151 20.81 15.13 -0.17
CA HIS A 151 21.96 15.99 0.06
C HIS A 151 22.72 15.64 1.36
N GLY A 152 22.12 14.82 2.22
CA GLY A 152 22.64 14.41 3.52
C GLY A 152 22.09 15.21 4.71
N ASP A 153 21.09 16.06 4.50
CA ASP A 153 20.48 16.87 5.55
C ASP A 153 19.27 16.16 6.16
N TRP A 154 19.05 16.36 7.46
CA TRP A 154 17.88 15.84 8.16
C TRP A 154 16.60 16.56 7.72
N ILE A 155 15.64 15.78 7.22
CA ILE A 155 14.23 16.18 7.09
C ILE A 155 13.53 15.95 8.43
N TYR A 156 13.75 14.76 9.02
CA TYR A 156 13.19 14.38 10.30
C TYR A 156 14.22 13.59 11.12
N LYS A 157 14.63 14.13 12.27
CA LYS A 157 15.67 13.51 13.10
C LYS A 157 15.19 12.19 13.69
N LEU A 158 16.14 11.27 13.93
CA LEU A 158 15.89 10.02 14.65
C LEU A 158 15.03 10.25 15.89
N SER A 159 13.89 9.58 15.95
CA SER A 159 12.97 9.62 17.09
C SER A 159 12.21 8.31 17.21
N ASP A 160 11.53 8.11 18.34
CA ASP A 160 10.62 6.98 18.54
C ASP A 160 9.34 7.22 17.71
N ALA A 161 9.43 6.91 16.42
CA ALA A 161 8.38 7.09 15.44
C ALA A 161 8.45 5.95 14.40
N HIS A 162 7.29 5.63 13.84
CA HIS A 162 7.15 4.78 12.65
C HIS A 162 6.89 5.67 11.44
N ILE A 163 7.70 5.54 10.40
CA ILE A 163 7.72 6.38 9.21
C ILE A 163 7.54 5.49 7.99
N GLU A 164 6.57 5.85 7.15
CA GLU A 164 6.33 5.18 5.87
C GLU A 164 6.22 6.23 4.76
N HIS A 165 6.64 5.85 3.55
CA HIS A 165 6.32 6.62 2.36
C HIS A 165 4.80 6.66 2.14
N ALA A 166 4.28 7.84 1.83
CA ALA A 166 2.85 8.07 1.66
C ALA A 166 2.46 8.36 0.21
N HIS A 167 3.22 9.24 -0.47
CA HIS A 167 2.91 9.68 -1.83
C HIS A 167 4.04 10.54 -2.39
N TYR A 168 4.35 10.35 -3.67
CA TYR A 168 5.16 11.29 -4.44
C TYR A 168 4.29 12.06 -5.43
N ASP A 169 4.21 13.38 -5.24
CA ASP A 169 3.51 14.30 -6.14
C ASP A 169 4.48 14.78 -7.22
N SER A 170 4.31 14.22 -8.42
CA SER A 170 5.22 14.50 -9.53
C SER A 170 5.05 15.87 -10.18
N ASP A 171 3.91 16.54 -9.97
CA ASP A 171 3.68 17.87 -10.53
C ASP A 171 4.46 18.92 -9.74
N TYR A 172 4.61 18.70 -8.42
CA TYR A 172 5.34 19.58 -7.52
C TYR A 172 6.73 19.07 -7.12
N ASP A 173 7.11 17.86 -7.55
CA ASP A 173 8.36 17.20 -7.15
C ASP A 173 8.49 17.14 -5.61
N GLN A 174 7.41 16.67 -4.97
CA GLN A 174 7.27 16.70 -3.53
C GLN A 174 6.89 15.31 -3.02
N ASP A 175 7.72 14.77 -2.14
CA ASP A 175 7.48 13.50 -1.45
C ASP A 175 6.82 13.74 -0.09
N TYR A 176 5.97 12.79 0.31
CA TYR A 176 5.21 12.83 1.55
C TYR A 176 5.37 11.53 2.33
N PHE A 177 5.43 11.65 3.65
CA PHE A 177 5.64 10.57 4.59
C PHE A 177 4.56 10.58 5.67
N THR A 178 4.01 9.41 6.01
CA THR A 178 3.25 9.26 7.25
C THR A 178 4.24 9.12 8.40
N VAL A 179 3.99 9.82 9.50
CA VAL A 179 4.85 9.75 10.70
C VAL A 179 3.96 9.51 11.92
N ALA A 180 3.95 8.26 12.38
CA ALA A 180 3.26 7.83 13.60
C ALA A 180 4.21 7.95 14.80
N LYS A 181 3.90 8.85 15.73
CA LYS A 181 4.71 9.08 16.93
C LYS A 181 4.40 8.04 18.01
N ASN A 182 5.32 7.89 18.96
CA ASN A 182 5.15 7.03 20.14
C ASN A 182 3.88 7.27 20.97
N ASN A 183 3.26 8.45 20.89
CA ASN A 183 1.98 8.75 21.52
C ASN A 183 0.76 8.18 20.77
N GLY A 184 0.99 7.47 19.66
CA GLY A 184 -0.05 6.88 18.81
C GLY A 184 -0.65 7.84 17.79
N LEU A 185 -0.16 9.09 17.69
CA LEU A 185 -0.68 10.06 16.74
C LEU A 185 0.16 10.09 15.46
N THR A 186 -0.54 10.04 14.33
CA THR A 186 0.00 10.05 12.97
C THR A 186 -0.25 11.41 12.31
N GLY A 187 0.77 11.91 11.61
CA GLY A 187 0.70 13.10 10.74
C GLY A 187 1.27 12.82 9.35
N LEU A 188 1.18 13.81 8.46
CA LEU A 188 1.75 13.80 7.11
C LEU A 188 2.84 14.87 7.02
N LEU A 189 4.07 14.44 6.73
CA LEU A 189 5.26 15.27 6.62
C LEU A 189 5.69 15.33 5.16
N ASP A 190 6.11 16.50 4.67
CA ASP A 190 6.75 16.61 3.35
C ASP A 190 8.28 16.44 3.42
N ASP A 191 8.89 16.23 2.26
CA ASP A 191 10.35 16.11 2.07
C ASP A 191 11.17 17.39 2.32
N ARG A 192 10.50 18.51 2.63
CA ARG A 192 11.14 19.75 3.10
C ARG A 192 11.17 19.83 4.62
N GLY A 193 10.49 18.90 5.31
CA GLY A 193 10.37 18.86 6.77
C GLY A 193 9.20 19.68 7.31
N TYR A 194 8.27 20.11 6.46
CA TYR A 194 7.03 20.76 6.88
C TYR A 194 5.91 19.75 7.08
N TRP A 195 5.16 19.94 8.17
CA TRP A 195 3.95 19.16 8.42
C TRP A 195 2.82 19.68 7.54
N ALA A 196 2.49 18.95 6.48
CA ALA A 196 1.25 19.14 5.74
C ALA A 196 0.05 18.85 6.65
N ILE A 197 0.15 17.80 7.47
CA ILE A 197 -0.81 17.47 8.51
C ILE A 197 -0.06 17.20 9.81
N ARG A 198 -0.30 18.01 10.85
CA ARG A 198 0.31 17.77 12.16
C ARG A 198 -0.16 16.42 12.74
N PRO A 199 0.66 15.72 13.55
CA PRO A 199 0.24 14.50 14.23
C PRO A 199 -0.96 14.75 15.14
N GLN A 200 -2.14 14.30 14.70
CA GLN A 200 -3.42 14.57 15.37
C GLN A 200 -4.46 13.46 15.18
N TYR A 201 -4.22 12.51 14.28
CA TYR A 201 -5.08 11.37 14.02
C TYR A 201 -4.46 10.11 14.60
N ASP A 202 -5.28 9.13 14.98
CA ASP A 202 -4.78 7.81 15.42
C ASP A 202 -4.08 7.09 14.26
N ALA A 203 -4.59 7.24 13.04
CA ALA A 203 -3.98 6.72 11.82
C ALA A 203 -4.35 7.59 10.60
N ILE A 204 -3.47 7.62 9.60
CA ILE A 204 -3.70 8.24 8.29
C ILE A 204 -3.32 7.21 7.22
N ASN A 205 -4.27 6.88 6.34
CA ASN A 205 -4.05 5.91 5.26
C ASN A 205 -4.21 6.61 3.90
N PRO A 206 -3.14 6.70 3.09
CA PRO A 206 -3.21 7.15 1.70
C PRO A 206 -4.20 6.33 0.86
N LEU A 207 -5.06 7.01 0.08
CA LEU A 207 -6.08 6.35 -0.75
C LEU A 207 -5.73 6.32 -2.24
N ASN A 208 -5.00 7.32 -2.72
CA ASN A 208 -4.56 7.44 -4.11
C ASN A 208 -3.06 7.79 -4.16
N ALA A 209 -2.28 7.10 -3.33
CA ALA A 209 -0.82 7.20 -3.38
C ALA A 209 -0.31 6.95 -4.81
N CYS A 210 0.76 7.64 -5.19
CA CYS A 210 1.40 7.44 -6.50
C CYS A 210 0.46 7.74 -7.68
N THR A 211 -0.36 8.78 -7.55
CA THR A 211 -1.21 9.26 -8.65
C THR A 211 -0.80 10.68 -8.98
N GLY A 212 -0.90 11.09 -10.25
CA GLY A 212 -0.68 12.49 -10.64
C GLY A 212 -1.85 13.40 -10.23
N GLU A 213 -2.45 13.15 -9.07
CA GLU A 213 -3.61 13.85 -8.51
C GLU A 213 -3.30 14.20 -7.04
N PRO A 214 -3.92 15.24 -6.46
CA PRO A 214 -3.75 15.56 -5.05
C PRO A 214 -3.99 14.33 -4.16
N LEU A 215 -3.19 14.18 -3.10
CA LEU A 215 -3.34 13.04 -2.20
C LEU A 215 -4.58 13.19 -1.31
N TYR A 216 -5.38 12.14 -1.26
CA TYR A 216 -6.52 11.95 -0.36
C TYR A 216 -6.23 10.83 0.62
N LEU A 217 -6.76 10.98 1.83
CA LEU A 217 -6.40 10.17 2.97
C LEU A 217 -7.67 9.76 3.73
N GLN A 218 -7.71 8.51 4.18
CA GLN A 218 -8.63 8.12 5.25
C GLN A 218 -7.94 8.39 6.59
N ALA A 219 -8.50 9.31 7.38
CA ALA A 219 -8.00 9.64 8.70
C ALA A 219 -8.87 9.04 9.80
N SER A 220 -8.26 8.43 10.80
CA SER A 220 -8.94 7.79 11.93
C SER A 220 -8.76 8.59 13.21
N LEU A 221 -9.84 8.83 13.96
CA LEU A 221 -9.81 9.45 15.29
C LEU A 221 -10.92 8.91 16.19
N LYS A 222 -10.56 8.28 17.31
CA LYS A 222 -11.49 7.73 18.32
C LYS A 222 -12.56 6.82 17.71
N ASN A 223 -12.13 5.82 16.94
CA ASN A 223 -13.00 4.87 16.22
C ASN A 223 -13.94 5.51 15.18
N LYS A 224 -13.63 6.72 14.74
CA LYS A 224 -14.31 7.40 13.62
C LYS A 224 -13.33 7.57 12.47
N THR A 225 -13.84 7.59 11.25
CA THR A 225 -13.05 7.83 10.05
C THR A 225 -13.53 9.06 9.31
N ALA A 226 -12.64 9.76 8.62
CA ALA A 226 -12.92 10.90 7.77
C ALA A 226 -12.19 10.74 6.42
N LEU A 227 -12.70 11.38 5.38
CA LEU A 227 -11.97 11.64 4.14
C LEU A 227 -11.39 13.05 4.26
N ILE A 228 -10.07 13.15 4.15
CA ILE A 228 -9.36 14.43 4.12
C ILE A 228 -8.44 14.49 2.90
N ASP A 229 -8.05 15.69 2.48
CA ASP A 229 -6.99 15.88 1.50
C ASP A 229 -5.62 16.06 2.18
N GLN A 230 -4.57 16.21 1.37
CA GLN A 230 -3.20 16.47 1.81
C GLN A 230 -3.00 17.81 2.55
N ASN A 231 -3.94 18.74 2.45
CA ASN A 231 -3.94 20.02 3.16
C ASN A 231 -4.68 19.95 4.51
N ASN A 232 -5.18 18.76 4.89
CA ASN A 232 -6.04 18.53 6.04
C ASN A 232 -7.45 19.13 5.92
N ASP A 233 -7.91 19.42 4.70
CA ASP A 233 -9.29 19.83 4.46
C ASP A 233 -10.22 18.62 4.59
N VAL A 234 -11.25 18.76 5.43
CA VAL A 234 -12.20 17.68 5.71
C VAL A 234 -13.27 17.65 4.61
N ILE A 235 -13.22 16.61 3.77
CA ILE A 235 -14.16 16.39 2.67
C ILE A 235 -15.37 15.61 3.17
N ILE A 236 -15.13 14.50 3.88
CA ILE A 236 -16.17 13.74 4.59
C ILE A 236 -15.87 13.77 6.08
N PRO A 237 -16.77 14.32 6.93
CA PRO A 237 -16.54 14.43 8.36
C PRO A 237 -16.33 13.08 9.08
N LEU A 238 -15.69 13.17 10.25
CA LEU A 238 -15.50 12.04 11.16
C LEU A 238 -16.83 11.40 11.56
N ALA A 239 -17.04 10.15 11.18
CA ALA A 239 -18.20 9.36 11.56
C ALA A 239 -17.81 7.95 12.02
N ALA A 240 -18.61 7.39 12.93
CA ALA A 240 -18.50 5.98 13.31
C ALA A 240 -19.11 5.08 12.22
N ASN A 241 -18.70 3.82 12.19
CA ASN A 241 -19.18 2.82 11.22
C ASN A 241 -19.03 3.28 9.76
N GLN A 242 -17.96 4.02 9.47
CA GLN A 242 -17.67 4.58 8.16
C GLN A 242 -16.34 4.00 7.69
N HIS A 243 -16.32 3.52 6.46
CA HIS A 243 -15.09 3.14 5.77
C HIS A 243 -15.02 3.87 4.42
N ILE A 244 -13.84 4.39 4.09
CA ILE A 244 -13.59 5.14 2.87
C ILE A 244 -12.36 4.56 2.19
N GLU A 245 -12.52 4.22 0.91
CA GLU A 245 -11.44 3.73 0.05
C GLU A 245 -11.52 4.37 -1.33
N ALA A 246 -10.43 4.34 -2.09
CA ALA A 246 -10.46 4.78 -3.47
C ALA A 246 -11.31 3.81 -4.32
N PHE A 247 -12.27 4.34 -5.07
CA PHE A 247 -13.09 3.53 -5.99
C PHE A 247 -12.33 3.24 -7.29
N ASN A 248 -11.56 4.21 -7.76
CA ASN A 248 -10.87 4.18 -9.05
C ASN A 248 -9.52 4.94 -9.01
N ALA A 249 -8.60 4.53 -8.13
CA ALA A 249 -7.35 5.25 -7.87
C ALA A 249 -6.54 5.67 -9.11
N SER A 250 -6.60 4.91 -10.21
CA SER A 250 -5.86 5.21 -11.45
C SER A 250 -6.70 5.80 -12.58
N ALA A 251 -7.97 6.13 -12.34
CA ALA A 251 -8.88 6.66 -13.35
C ALA A 251 -9.34 8.09 -13.03
N LYS A 252 -9.69 8.86 -14.08
CA LYS A 252 -10.23 10.22 -13.96
C LYS A 252 -11.72 10.25 -14.31
N PRO A 253 -12.57 10.98 -13.55
CA PRO A 253 -12.25 11.67 -12.30
C PRO A 253 -11.99 10.68 -11.15
N LEU A 254 -11.20 11.09 -10.14
CA LEU A 254 -11.00 10.31 -8.92
C LEU A 254 -12.29 10.28 -8.09
N LEU A 255 -12.68 9.07 -7.68
CA LEU A 255 -13.87 8.76 -6.92
C LEU A 255 -13.51 7.90 -5.71
N PHE A 256 -14.36 7.97 -4.70
CA PHE A 256 -14.21 7.22 -3.47
C PHE A 256 -15.45 6.38 -3.19
N LEU A 257 -15.22 5.20 -2.63
CA LEU A 257 -16.28 4.40 -2.05
C LEU A 257 -16.39 4.77 -0.57
N ARG A 258 -17.59 5.17 -0.15
CA ARG A 258 -17.96 5.38 1.24
C ARG A 258 -18.98 4.34 1.65
N SER A 259 -18.62 3.49 2.60
CA SER A 259 -19.46 2.37 3.04
C SER A 259 -19.79 2.48 4.51
N SER A 260 -21.00 2.02 4.88
CA SER A 260 -21.36 1.77 6.27
C SER A 260 -20.79 0.41 6.68
N ALA A 261 -19.69 0.40 7.42
CA ALA A 261 -18.95 -0.81 7.76
C ALA A 261 -18.81 -0.95 9.29
N ILE A 262 -18.95 -2.17 9.80
CA ILE A 262 -18.60 -2.54 11.18
C ILE A 262 -17.44 -3.54 11.06
N GLY A 263 -16.21 -3.18 11.42
CA GLY A 263 -15.04 -4.10 11.39
C GLY A 263 -13.83 -3.62 10.57
N MET A 264 -12.70 -4.35 10.65
CA MET A 264 -11.43 -4.04 9.97
C MET A 264 -11.15 -4.98 8.78
N SER A 265 -10.41 -4.43 7.81
CA SER A 265 -10.19 -4.83 6.42
C SER A 265 -9.83 -6.30 6.20
N GLY A 266 -10.64 -6.97 5.37
CA GLY A 266 -10.51 -8.37 4.96
C GLY A 266 -11.90 -9.03 4.89
N ASP A 267 -12.63 -8.95 6.02
CA ASP A 267 -13.96 -9.55 6.21
C ASP A 267 -15.11 -8.52 6.11
N ILE A 268 -14.79 -7.22 5.94
CA ILE A 268 -15.76 -6.11 5.96
C ILE A 268 -16.86 -6.26 4.89
N GLN A 269 -16.59 -6.93 3.77
CA GLN A 269 -17.54 -7.00 2.66
C GLN A 269 -18.88 -7.65 3.03
N GLU A 270 -18.91 -8.49 4.06
CA GLU A 270 -20.15 -9.14 4.53
C GLU A 270 -20.99 -8.24 5.43
N ASP A 271 -20.37 -7.28 6.14
CA ASP A 271 -21.03 -6.38 7.09
C ASP A 271 -21.43 -5.02 6.50
N ILE A 272 -21.09 -4.75 5.23
CA ILE A 272 -21.49 -3.51 4.55
C ILE A 272 -22.99 -3.55 4.22
N VAL A 273 -23.77 -2.73 4.93
CA VAL A 273 -25.22 -2.61 4.69
C VAL A 273 -25.58 -1.62 3.57
N SER A 274 -24.71 -0.66 3.28
CA SER A 274 -24.91 0.35 2.24
C SER A 274 -23.58 0.96 1.80
N ALA A 275 -23.54 1.46 0.57
CA ALA A 275 -22.36 2.10 0.01
C ALA A 275 -22.73 3.27 -0.90
N GLN A 276 -21.79 4.20 -1.04
CA GLN A 276 -21.91 5.40 -1.86
C GLN A 276 -20.65 5.56 -2.70
N ILE A 277 -20.80 5.95 -3.96
CA ILE A 277 -19.73 6.53 -4.76
C ILE A 277 -19.82 8.04 -4.59
N ILE A 278 -18.72 8.65 -4.19
CA ILE A 278 -18.60 10.10 -4.04
C ILE A 278 -17.43 10.62 -4.88
N ASP A 279 -17.51 11.87 -5.32
CA ASP A 279 -16.37 12.55 -5.94
C ASP A 279 -15.38 13.10 -4.90
N ALA A 280 -14.26 13.64 -5.38
CA ALA A 280 -13.22 14.27 -4.55
C ALA A 280 -13.69 15.47 -3.70
N ASN A 281 -14.85 16.06 -4.01
CA ASN A 281 -15.46 17.12 -3.20
C ASN A 281 -16.51 16.56 -2.23
N GLY A 282 -16.66 15.24 -2.12
CA GLY A 282 -17.64 14.57 -1.27
C GLY A 282 -19.07 14.58 -1.83
N LYS A 283 -19.26 14.98 -3.10
CA LYS A 283 -20.58 14.97 -3.73
C LYS A 283 -21.00 13.53 -4.05
N LEU A 284 -22.22 13.18 -3.69
CA LEU A 284 -22.83 11.89 -4.04
C LEU A 284 -22.95 11.75 -5.56
N ILE A 285 -22.37 10.66 -6.09
CA ILE A 285 -22.52 10.22 -7.48
C ILE A 285 -23.56 9.11 -7.56
N LEU A 286 -23.45 8.09 -6.70
CA LEU A 286 -24.33 6.93 -6.68
C LEU A 286 -24.51 6.41 -5.26
N ALA A 287 -25.73 6.06 -4.88
CA ALA A 287 -26.03 5.37 -3.62
C ALA A 287 -26.46 3.93 -3.89
N SER A 288 -26.11 3.03 -2.98
CA SER A 288 -26.41 1.60 -3.06
C SER A 288 -26.89 1.08 -1.70
N ASP A 289 -28.00 0.35 -1.72
CA ASP A 289 -28.60 -0.37 -0.57
C ASP A 289 -27.87 -1.68 -0.23
N ALA A 290 -26.65 -1.84 -0.76
CA ALA A 290 -25.78 -3.01 -0.62
C ALA A 290 -24.33 -2.60 -0.91
N PRO A 291 -23.33 -3.45 -0.62
CA PRO A 291 -21.94 -3.19 -1.01
C PRO A 291 -21.83 -3.02 -2.53
N ILE A 292 -21.01 -2.07 -2.99
CA ILE A 292 -20.66 -1.94 -4.41
C ILE A 292 -19.47 -2.86 -4.68
N ARG A 293 -19.66 -3.86 -5.54
CA ARG A 293 -18.66 -4.93 -5.73
C ARG A 293 -18.10 -4.92 -7.14
N LYS A 294 -16.77 -4.90 -7.26
CA LYS A 294 -16.08 -5.03 -8.55
C LYS A 294 -16.31 -6.43 -9.13
N LEU A 295 -16.62 -6.49 -10.42
CA LEU A 295 -16.68 -7.74 -11.17
C LEU A 295 -15.26 -8.19 -11.56
N LEU A 296 -14.93 -9.47 -11.41
CA LEU A 296 -13.54 -9.94 -11.38
C LEU A 296 -12.69 -9.54 -12.60
N TYR A 297 -13.27 -9.58 -13.81
CA TYR A 297 -12.52 -9.36 -15.07
C TYR A 297 -13.01 -8.14 -15.85
N HIS A 298 -13.75 -7.25 -15.19
CA HIS A 298 -14.33 -6.08 -15.83
C HIS A 298 -14.08 -4.83 -14.99
N GLN A 299 -13.98 -3.67 -15.65
CA GLN A 299 -14.01 -2.36 -14.99
C GLN A 299 -15.45 -1.94 -14.65
N LEU A 300 -16.23 -2.92 -14.19
CA LEU A 300 -17.66 -2.82 -13.89
C LEU A 300 -17.91 -3.29 -12.46
N TYR A 301 -18.94 -2.71 -11.86
CA TYR A 301 -19.30 -2.92 -10.47
C TYR A 301 -20.79 -3.14 -10.38
N THR A 302 -21.22 -4.00 -9.45
CA THR A 302 -22.62 -4.15 -9.11
C THR A 302 -23.00 -3.14 -8.04
N TYR A 303 -24.21 -2.59 -8.14
CA TYR A 303 -24.82 -1.78 -7.08
C TYR A 303 -26.29 -2.17 -6.94
N LYS A 304 -26.91 -1.85 -5.81
CA LYS A 304 -28.30 -2.23 -5.53
C LYS A 304 -29.14 -1.01 -5.17
N GLN A 305 -30.32 -0.89 -5.76
CA GLN A 305 -31.32 0.09 -5.34
C GLN A 305 -32.71 -0.53 -5.43
N ALA A 306 -33.57 -0.21 -4.47
CA ALA A 306 -34.97 -0.68 -4.45
C ALA A 306 -35.10 -2.20 -4.63
N GLY A 307 -34.15 -2.97 -4.05
CA GLY A 307 -34.16 -4.42 -4.08
C GLY A 307 -33.54 -5.07 -5.33
N LYS A 308 -33.18 -4.30 -6.36
CA LYS A 308 -32.63 -4.83 -7.63
C LYS A 308 -31.17 -4.42 -7.83
N PHE A 309 -30.41 -5.24 -8.54
CA PHE A 309 -29.05 -4.96 -8.94
C PHE A 309 -28.99 -4.25 -10.29
N GLY A 310 -28.11 -3.25 -10.37
CA GLY A 310 -27.67 -2.58 -11.59
C GLY A 310 -26.15 -2.72 -11.77
N ILE A 311 -25.64 -2.14 -12.86
CA ILE A 311 -24.22 -2.15 -13.20
C ILE A 311 -23.73 -0.71 -13.39
N VAL A 312 -22.60 -0.38 -12.78
CA VAL A 312 -21.91 0.91 -12.88
C VAL A 312 -20.45 0.68 -13.32
N ASN A 313 -19.85 1.60 -14.06
CA ASN A 313 -18.43 1.52 -14.43
C ASN A 313 -17.51 2.20 -13.40
N ASP A 314 -16.20 2.10 -13.63
CA ASP A 314 -15.16 2.76 -12.84
C ASP A 314 -15.18 4.30 -12.86
N LYS A 315 -16.04 4.92 -13.67
CA LYS A 315 -16.30 6.38 -13.67
C LYS A 315 -17.57 6.74 -12.92
N GLY A 316 -18.19 5.79 -12.22
CA GLY A 316 -19.47 6.00 -11.53
C GLY A 316 -20.66 6.18 -12.48
N SER A 317 -20.49 5.91 -13.79
CA SER A 317 -21.57 6.01 -14.77
C SER A 317 -22.40 4.73 -14.77
N VAL A 318 -23.71 4.87 -14.63
CA VAL A 318 -24.63 3.74 -14.68
C VAL A 318 -24.65 3.17 -16.10
N ILE A 319 -24.30 1.90 -16.24
CA ILE A 319 -24.34 1.14 -17.50
C ILE A 319 -25.69 0.43 -17.63
N LEU A 320 -26.16 -0.16 -16.53
CA LEU A 320 -27.48 -0.77 -16.44
C LEU A 320 -28.16 -0.29 -15.17
N GLU A 321 -29.35 0.28 -15.33
CA GLU A 321 -30.23 0.60 -14.22
C GLU A 321 -30.63 -0.67 -13.43
N PRO A 322 -31.01 -0.54 -12.14
CA PRO A 322 -31.38 -1.65 -11.29
C PRO A 322 -32.54 -2.45 -11.86
N GLN A 323 -32.28 -3.69 -12.28
CA GLN A 323 -33.27 -4.54 -12.95
C GLN A 323 -33.08 -6.04 -12.71
N PHE A 324 -32.02 -6.43 -12.03
CA PHE A 324 -31.69 -7.83 -11.78
C PHE A 324 -32.03 -8.23 -10.34
N ASP A 325 -32.57 -9.44 -10.16
CA ASP A 325 -32.92 -9.99 -8.86
C ASP A 325 -31.67 -10.43 -8.07
N SER A 326 -30.73 -11.04 -8.77
CA SER A 326 -29.47 -11.55 -8.25
C SER A 326 -28.39 -11.56 -9.34
N TYR A 327 -27.14 -11.79 -8.95
CA TYR A 327 -26.04 -12.00 -9.88
C TYR A 327 -25.08 -13.06 -9.34
N ARG A 328 -24.31 -13.66 -10.26
CA ARG A 328 -23.21 -14.59 -9.95
C ARG A 328 -22.02 -14.24 -10.82
N ASP A 329 -20.86 -14.07 -10.19
CA ASP A 329 -19.59 -13.78 -10.87
C ASP A 329 -18.72 -15.04 -10.84
N ASP A 330 -18.67 -15.77 -11.95
CA ASP A 330 -17.92 -17.02 -12.10
C ASP A 330 -16.56 -16.76 -12.78
N ALA A 331 -15.92 -15.63 -12.47
CA ALA A 331 -14.68 -15.16 -13.09
C ALA A 331 -14.85 -14.82 -14.58
N ASN A 332 -14.87 -15.82 -15.45
CA ASN A 332 -14.93 -15.61 -16.90
C ASN A 332 -16.33 -15.20 -17.39
N GLU A 333 -17.37 -15.43 -16.60
CA GLU A 333 -18.75 -15.15 -16.96
C GLU A 333 -19.50 -14.52 -15.80
N VAL A 334 -20.15 -13.39 -16.05
CA VAL A 334 -21.08 -12.76 -15.12
C VAL A 334 -22.50 -13.12 -15.55
N TRP A 335 -23.25 -13.72 -14.63
CA TRP A 335 -24.65 -14.08 -14.80
C TRP A 335 -25.53 -13.16 -13.97
N VAL A 336 -26.67 -12.76 -14.54
CA VAL A 336 -27.66 -11.91 -13.90
C VAL A 336 -29.05 -12.55 -14.00
N GLU A 337 -29.81 -12.48 -12.93
CA GLU A 337 -31.18 -13.00 -12.90
C GLU A 337 -32.16 -11.91 -13.30
N LYS A 338 -32.93 -12.13 -14.37
CA LYS A 338 -34.02 -11.25 -14.78
C LYS A 338 -35.26 -12.07 -15.09
N ASN A 339 -36.37 -11.76 -14.42
CA ASN A 339 -37.64 -12.47 -14.56
C ASN A 339 -37.53 -13.98 -14.27
N GLY A 340 -36.79 -14.35 -13.22
CA GLY A 340 -36.60 -15.74 -12.79
C GLY A 340 -35.73 -16.60 -13.71
N LYS A 341 -34.96 -15.98 -14.63
CA LYS A 341 -34.03 -16.67 -15.51
C LYS A 341 -32.64 -16.06 -15.43
N MET A 342 -31.64 -16.93 -15.29
CA MET A 342 -30.24 -16.56 -15.40
C MET A 342 -29.87 -16.29 -16.86
N GLN A 343 -29.30 -15.12 -17.10
CA GLN A 343 -28.85 -14.65 -18.41
C GLN A 343 -27.43 -14.12 -18.28
N ARG A 344 -26.62 -14.27 -19.32
CA ARG A 344 -25.25 -13.72 -19.31
C ARG A 344 -25.30 -12.21 -19.42
N LEU A 345 -24.47 -11.52 -18.63
CA LEU A 345 -24.42 -10.05 -18.62
C LEU A 345 -24.11 -9.48 -20.03
N ASN A 346 -23.29 -10.18 -20.82
CA ASN A 346 -22.97 -9.81 -22.20
C ASN A 346 -24.16 -9.83 -23.17
N THR A 347 -25.32 -10.34 -22.75
CA THR A 347 -26.58 -10.25 -23.50
C THR A 347 -27.18 -8.83 -23.41
N PHE A 348 -26.82 -8.07 -22.36
CA PHE A 348 -27.34 -6.73 -22.09
C PHE A 348 -26.35 -5.62 -22.45
N ILE A 349 -25.05 -5.90 -22.36
CA ILE A 349 -23.98 -4.94 -22.61
C ILE A 349 -22.89 -5.59 -23.46
N LYS A 350 -22.26 -4.81 -24.34
CA LYS A 350 -21.03 -5.25 -24.99
C LYS A 350 -19.91 -5.13 -23.96
N LEU A 351 -19.32 -6.27 -23.61
CA LEU A 351 -18.10 -6.32 -22.83
C LEU A 351 -16.94 -6.34 -23.83
N ASP A 352 -16.00 -5.41 -23.66
CA ASP A 352 -14.78 -5.34 -24.47
C ASP A 352 -13.78 -6.46 -24.10
#